data_AF-A0A254N844-F1
#
_entry.id   AF-A0A254N844-F1
#
_cell.length_a   1.000
_cell.length_b   1.000
_cell.length_c   1.000
_cell.angle_alpha   90.00
_cell.angle_beta   90.00
_cell.angle_gamma   90.00
#
_symmetry.space_group_name_H-M   'P 1'
#
loop_
_entity.id
_entity.type
_entity.pdbx_description
1 polymer ?
#
loop_
_entity_poly.entity_id
_entity_poly.type
_entity_poly.pdbx_seq_one_letter_code
_entity_poly.pdbx_strand_id
1 'polypeptide(L)'
;MFEATLHIPPFNVRLRSPFAAVRQHIQTFYPQAQRAVGEACFVDFDLQILPGRGVRRFWRPQARFLLDGVEPFFPLPAAQAAPMFEWGMNWCVAQRPLGWLVMHGAVLARDGAAIVMPGFPGAGKSTLCASLAFLEGWRLLSDELTVLDPVDGLLVPHPRPISLKNASINVVSAFPGARLGPIYRDTRKGTVTHAASPLESQLRASERARAAWVVFPRFEAGASLQVEPLSRVEAFTLISEQSFNGERMGAPGFEALCAMFDGVACYELVYGSTQDGIAGVRQICAS
;
A
#
# COMPACT_ATOMS: atom_id res chain seq x y z
N MET A 1 10.51 -16.71 -20.61
CA MET A 1 10.68 -15.52 -19.76
C MET A 1 9.34 -14.80 -19.74
N PHE A 2 8.79 -14.46 -18.58
CA PHE A 2 7.57 -13.66 -18.49
C PHE A 2 7.93 -12.20 -18.71
N GLU A 3 7.17 -11.53 -19.57
CA GLU A 3 7.27 -10.12 -19.87
C GLU A 3 5.86 -9.54 -20.02
N ALA A 4 5.58 -8.45 -19.32
CA ALA A 4 4.31 -7.75 -19.39
C ALA A 4 4.51 -6.26 -19.11
N THR A 5 3.67 -5.44 -19.73
CA THR A 5 3.49 -4.03 -19.37
C THR A 5 2.17 -3.92 -18.61
N LEU A 6 2.24 -3.41 -17.39
CA LEU A 6 1.13 -3.34 -16.45
C LEU A 6 0.78 -1.87 -16.20
N HIS A 7 -0.49 -1.50 -16.34
CA HIS A 7 -1.00 -0.26 -15.79
C HIS A 7 -1.42 -0.51 -14.34
N ILE A 8 -0.58 -0.06 -13.41
CA ILE A 8 -0.84 -0.08 -11.96
C ILE A 8 -1.00 1.38 -11.56
N PRO A 9 -2.24 1.92 -11.59
CA PRO A 9 -2.49 3.35 -11.54
C PRO A 9 -1.75 4.02 -10.38
N PRO A 10 -1.13 5.19 -10.61
CA PRO A 10 -1.11 5.94 -11.87
C PRO A 10 0.01 5.50 -12.84
N PHE A 11 0.77 4.46 -12.54
CA PHE A 11 2.02 4.13 -13.24
C PHE A 11 1.88 3.04 -14.29
N ASN A 12 2.70 3.12 -15.33
CA ASN A 12 2.95 2.00 -16.24
C ASN A 12 4.26 1.30 -15.87
N VAL A 13 4.18 0.00 -15.60
CA VAL A 13 5.30 -0.82 -15.14
C VAL A 13 5.62 -1.87 -16.19
N ARG A 14 6.84 -1.87 -16.73
CA ARG A 14 7.34 -3.00 -17.52
C ARG A 14 7.98 -3.99 -16.55
N LEU A 15 7.53 -5.24 -16.56
CA LEU A 15 8.07 -6.28 -15.69
C LEU A 15 8.59 -7.46 -16.50
N ARG A 16 9.85 -7.82 -16.25
CA ARG A 16 10.50 -9.01 -16.85
C ARG A 16 11.01 -9.94 -15.77
N SER A 17 10.64 -11.22 -15.85
CA SER A 17 11.11 -12.22 -14.90
C SER A 17 11.06 -13.65 -15.46
N PRO A 18 12.04 -14.53 -15.19
CA PRO A 18 11.91 -15.95 -15.48
C PRO A 18 11.18 -16.73 -14.38
N PHE A 19 10.86 -16.12 -13.24
CA PHE A 19 10.22 -16.83 -12.12
C PHE A 19 8.72 -17.05 -12.37
N ALA A 20 8.29 -18.31 -12.38
CA ALA A 20 6.86 -18.65 -12.50
C ALA A 20 6.01 -18.04 -11.38
N ALA A 21 6.56 -17.94 -10.15
CA ALA A 21 5.90 -17.31 -9.02
C ALA A 21 5.58 -15.83 -9.26
N VAL A 22 6.44 -15.09 -9.98
CA VAL A 22 6.20 -13.68 -10.33
C VAL A 22 5.03 -13.58 -11.32
N ARG A 23 5.01 -14.42 -12.36
CA ARG A 23 3.88 -14.49 -13.30
C ARG A 23 2.56 -14.79 -12.57
N GLN A 24 2.57 -15.80 -11.70
CA GLN A 24 1.40 -16.17 -10.92
C GLN A 24 0.92 -15.03 -10.00
N HIS A 25 1.86 -14.30 -9.38
CA HIS A 25 1.57 -13.13 -8.56
C HIS A 25 0.85 -12.04 -9.36
N ILE A 26 1.33 -11.73 -10.57
CA ILE A 26 0.68 -10.75 -11.45
C ILE A 26 -0.72 -11.21 -11.86
N GLN A 27 -0.88 -12.46 -12.31
CA GLN A 27 -2.18 -13.00 -12.69
C GLN A 27 -3.17 -13.03 -11.51
N THR A 28 -2.66 -13.27 -10.30
CA THR A 28 -3.47 -13.25 -9.10
C THR A 28 -3.89 -11.83 -8.78
N PHE A 29 -2.97 -10.89 -8.63
CA PHE A 29 -3.27 -9.61 -8.00
C PHE A 29 -3.62 -8.48 -8.96
N TYR A 30 -3.21 -8.61 -10.22
CA TYR A 30 -3.35 -7.59 -11.25
C TYR A 30 -3.96 -8.16 -12.55
N PRO A 31 -5.08 -8.90 -12.48
CA PRO A 31 -5.61 -9.64 -13.63
C PRO A 31 -6.02 -8.72 -14.79
N GLN A 32 -6.34 -7.46 -14.51
CA GLN A 32 -6.77 -6.46 -15.49
C GLN A 32 -5.71 -5.37 -15.75
N ALA A 33 -4.57 -5.41 -15.05
CA ALA A 33 -3.55 -4.38 -15.21
C ALA A 33 -2.76 -4.54 -16.52
N GLN A 34 -2.72 -5.76 -17.08
CA GLN A 34 -1.90 -6.00 -18.26
C GLN A 34 -2.43 -5.25 -19.48
N ARG A 35 -1.58 -4.38 -20.05
CA ARG A 35 -1.86 -3.65 -21.28
C ARG A 35 -1.83 -4.57 -22.50
N ALA A 36 -2.52 -4.15 -23.56
CA ALA A 36 -2.52 -4.88 -24.82
C ALA A 36 -1.09 -4.93 -25.42
N VAL A 37 -0.74 -6.05 -26.03
CA VAL A 37 0.56 -6.21 -26.69
C VAL A 37 0.66 -5.21 -27.84
N GLY A 38 1.74 -4.43 -27.88
CA GLY A 38 1.98 -3.42 -28.93
C GLY A 38 1.36 -2.04 -28.65
N GLU A 39 0.63 -1.87 -27.55
CA GLU A 39 0.16 -0.56 -27.13
C GLU A 39 1.35 0.31 -26.66
N ALA A 40 1.61 1.41 -27.37
CA ALA A 40 2.67 2.34 -26.99
C ALA A 40 2.26 3.13 -25.75
N CYS A 41 3.05 3.04 -24.68
CA CYS A 41 2.89 3.86 -23.49
C CYS A 41 4.25 4.27 -22.93
N PHE A 42 4.29 5.41 -22.24
CA PHE A 42 5.45 5.76 -21.43
C PHE A 42 5.56 4.77 -20.26
N VAL A 43 6.74 4.18 -20.05
CA VAL A 43 7.01 3.26 -18.95
C VAL A 43 7.65 4.03 -17.81
N ASP A 44 6.96 4.05 -16.67
CA ASP A 44 7.41 4.72 -15.46
C ASP A 44 8.52 3.95 -14.76
N PHE A 45 8.36 2.62 -14.69
CA PHE A 45 9.29 1.74 -14.00
C PHE A 45 9.60 0.53 -14.88
N ASP A 46 10.86 0.39 -15.29
CA ASP A 46 11.32 -0.81 -15.97
C ASP A 46 11.95 -1.79 -14.96
N LEU A 47 11.15 -2.76 -14.55
CA LEU A 47 11.46 -3.70 -13.49
C LEU A 47 11.92 -5.04 -14.05
N GLN A 48 12.96 -5.60 -13.42
CA GLN A 48 13.39 -6.96 -13.65
C GLN A 48 13.53 -7.70 -12.33
N ILE A 49 13.01 -8.93 -12.26
CA ILE A 49 13.25 -9.84 -11.14
C ILE A 49 13.99 -11.05 -11.69
N LEU A 50 15.30 -11.08 -11.49
CA LEU A 50 16.22 -12.04 -12.13
C LEU A 50 16.83 -13.01 -11.10
N PRO A 51 17.24 -14.21 -11.52
CA PRO A 51 17.98 -15.12 -10.65
C PRO A 51 19.33 -14.54 -10.20
N GLY A 52 19.84 -15.06 -9.09
CA GLY A 52 21.21 -14.86 -8.66
C GLY A 52 22.23 -15.25 -9.75
N ARG A 53 23.42 -14.65 -9.68
CA ARG A 53 24.53 -14.93 -10.62
C ARG A 53 25.40 -16.09 -10.12
N GLY A 54 26.04 -16.80 -11.04
CA GLY A 54 27.02 -17.86 -10.73
C GLY A 54 26.47 -18.99 -9.86
N VAL A 55 27.26 -19.43 -8.87
CA VAL A 55 26.93 -20.57 -7.98
C VAL A 55 25.66 -20.32 -7.17
N ARG A 56 25.33 -19.06 -6.87
CA ARG A 56 24.09 -18.66 -6.15
C ARG A 56 22.81 -18.92 -6.96
N ARG A 57 22.91 -19.35 -8.21
CA ARG A 57 21.76 -19.82 -8.99
C ARG A 57 21.29 -21.22 -8.58
N PHE A 58 22.21 -22.07 -8.14
CA PHE A 58 21.94 -23.48 -7.81
C PHE A 58 22.02 -23.73 -6.31
N TRP A 59 22.98 -23.12 -5.62
CA TRP A 59 23.14 -23.25 -4.17
C TRP A 59 22.58 -22.02 -3.46
N ARG A 60 21.53 -22.23 -2.65
CA ARG A 60 20.70 -21.18 -2.03
C ARG A 60 20.22 -20.14 -3.06
N PRO A 61 19.34 -20.54 -4.01
CA PRO A 61 18.86 -19.69 -5.09
C PRO A 61 18.34 -18.34 -4.60
N GLN A 62 18.74 -17.27 -5.28
CA GLN A 62 18.34 -15.91 -4.98
C GLN A 62 17.53 -15.28 -6.12
N ALA A 63 16.71 -14.29 -5.76
CA ALA A 63 16.07 -13.35 -6.66
C ALA A 63 16.72 -11.96 -6.45
N ARG A 64 16.97 -11.28 -7.56
CA ARG A 64 17.53 -9.94 -7.65
C ARG A 64 16.49 -9.04 -8.26
N PHE A 65 16.32 -7.83 -7.73
CA PHE A 65 15.42 -6.84 -8.30
C PHE A 65 16.23 -5.74 -8.93
N LEU A 66 15.83 -5.32 -10.12
CA LEU A 66 16.45 -4.24 -10.84
C LEU A 66 15.37 -3.24 -11.25
N LEU A 67 15.65 -1.96 -11.04
CA LEU A 67 14.93 -0.82 -11.64
C LEU A 67 15.88 -0.17 -12.65
N ASP A 68 15.47 -0.08 -13.91
CA ASP A 68 16.26 0.53 -14.99
C ASP A 68 17.68 -0.04 -15.09
N GLY A 69 17.84 -1.33 -14.78
CA GLY A 69 19.13 -2.04 -14.77
C GLY A 69 19.97 -1.85 -13.50
N VAL A 70 19.58 -0.99 -12.57
CA VAL A 70 20.24 -0.77 -11.29
C VAL A 70 19.60 -1.67 -10.23
N GLU A 71 20.41 -2.24 -9.32
CA GLU A 71 19.96 -3.12 -8.23
C GLU A 71 19.90 -2.34 -6.90
N PRO A 72 18.72 -1.81 -6.51
CA PRO A 72 18.62 -0.92 -5.35
C PRO A 72 18.64 -1.63 -3.99
N PHE A 73 18.48 -2.96 -3.96
CA PHE A 73 18.48 -3.73 -2.73
C PHE A 73 19.17 -5.08 -2.88
N PHE A 74 19.58 -5.63 -1.74
CA PHE A 74 20.23 -6.93 -1.70
C PHE A 74 19.33 -8.05 -2.24
N PRO A 75 19.92 -9.07 -2.89
CA PRO A 75 19.19 -10.23 -3.36
C PRO A 75 18.47 -10.94 -2.20
N LEU A 76 17.26 -11.41 -2.47
CA LEU A 76 16.44 -12.19 -1.53
C LEU A 76 16.42 -13.67 -1.92
N PRO A 77 15.98 -14.59 -1.03
CA PRO A 77 15.73 -15.97 -1.42
C PRO A 77 14.78 -16.05 -2.63
N ALA A 78 15.01 -16.98 -3.56
CA ALA A 78 14.20 -17.12 -4.77
C ALA A 78 12.71 -17.37 -4.50
N ALA A 79 12.38 -18.02 -3.37
CA ALA A 79 11.00 -18.21 -2.92
C ALA A 79 10.27 -16.88 -2.62
N GLN A 80 11.03 -15.80 -2.38
CA GLN A 80 10.53 -14.46 -2.14
C GLN A 80 10.53 -13.60 -3.41
N ALA A 81 10.76 -14.17 -4.61
CA ALA A 81 10.76 -13.41 -5.87
C ALA A 81 9.43 -12.69 -6.15
N ALA A 82 8.29 -13.31 -5.83
CA ALA A 82 6.97 -12.71 -5.99
C ALA A 82 6.73 -11.50 -5.06
N PRO A 83 6.89 -11.60 -3.72
CA PRO A 83 6.68 -10.46 -2.82
C PRO A 83 7.75 -9.37 -3.02
N MET A 84 8.92 -9.72 -3.56
CA MET A 84 9.94 -8.75 -3.98
C MET A 84 9.42 -7.74 -5.00
N PHE A 85 8.45 -8.12 -5.84
CA PHE A 85 7.77 -7.18 -6.75
C PHE A 85 7.05 -6.09 -5.96
N GLU A 86 6.24 -6.45 -4.95
CA GLU A 86 5.47 -5.48 -4.16
C GLU A 86 6.34 -4.56 -3.33
N TRP A 87 7.43 -5.09 -2.77
CA TRP A 87 8.40 -4.29 -2.02
C TRP A 87 9.21 -3.38 -2.94
N GLY A 88 9.59 -3.88 -4.12
CA GLY A 88 10.25 -3.09 -5.14
C GLY A 88 9.36 -1.94 -5.64
N MET A 89 8.07 -2.20 -5.88
CA MET A 89 7.09 -1.17 -6.24
C MET A 89 6.97 -0.09 -5.16
N ASN A 90 6.89 -0.47 -3.88
CA ASN A 90 6.92 0.50 -2.77
C ASN A 90 8.15 1.42 -2.84
N TRP A 91 9.32 0.82 -3.04
CA TRP A 91 10.58 1.55 -3.13
C TRP A 91 10.60 2.49 -4.35
N CYS A 92 10.14 2.02 -5.51
CA CYS A 92 10.07 2.80 -6.74
C CYS A 92 9.20 4.06 -6.58
N VAL A 93 8.01 3.91 -5.98
CA VAL A 93 7.08 5.03 -5.75
C VAL A 93 7.63 6.00 -4.71
N ALA A 94 8.22 5.49 -3.62
CA ALA A 94 8.75 6.35 -2.55
C ALA A 94 10.01 7.14 -2.94
N GLN A 95 10.83 6.62 -3.86
CA GLN A 95 12.12 7.22 -4.21
C GLN A 95 12.08 8.12 -5.44
N ARG A 96 11.07 8.00 -6.30
CA ARG A 96 11.01 8.76 -7.55
C ARG A 96 10.54 10.20 -7.29
N PRO A 97 11.20 11.22 -7.87
CA PRO A 97 10.76 12.62 -7.73
C PRO A 97 9.56 12.88 -8.64
N LEU A 98 8.38 12.43 -8.20
CA LEU A 98 7.13 12.55 -8.96
C LEU A 98 6.42 13.89 -8.75
N GLY A 99 6.96 14.76 -7.89
CA GLY A 99 6.27 15.96 -7.43
C GLY A 99 5.12 15.68 -6.46
N TRP A 100 4.97 14.45 -5.97
CA TRP A 100 3.97 14.07 -4.97
C TRP A 100 4.59 13.89 -3.58
N LEU A 101 3.81 14.19 -2.55
CA LEU A 101 4.17 13.87 -1.17
C LEU A 101 3.79 12.41 -0.90
N VAL A 102 4.75 11.59 -0.44
CA VAL A 102 4.55 10.16 -0.20
C VAL A 102 4.83 9.84 1.27
N MET A 103 3.79 9.42 1.98
CA MET A 103 3.84 9.14 3.42
C MET A 103 3.49 7.69 3.68
N HIS A 104 3.99 7.12 4.78
CA HIS A 104 3.58 5.79 5.18
C HIS A 104 2.15 5.82 5.75
N GLY A 105 1.24 5.07 5.13
CA GLY A 105 -0.13 5.00 5.60
C GLY A 105 -1.04 4.21 4.66
N ALA A 106 -2.17 3.78 5.21
CA ALA A 106 -3.28 3.26 4.44
C ALA A 106 -4.29 4.38 4.17
N VAL A 107 -4.97 4.31 3.03
CA VAL A 107 -5.97 5.30 2.60
C VAL A 107 -7.17 4.56 2.03
N LEU A 108 -8.34 4.88 2.55
CA LEU A 108 -9.60 4.43 1.99
C LEU A 108 -10.54 5.61 1.78
N ALA A 109 -11.35 5.54 0.73
CA ALA A 109 -12.31 6.57 0.39
C ALA A 109 -13.75 6.03 0.33
N ARG A 110 -14.70 6.88 0.71
CA ARG A 110 -16.13 6.69 0.54
C ARG A 110 -16.74 8.04 0.18
N ASP A 111 -17.54 8.07 -0.88
CA ASP A 111 -18.24 9.27 -1.35
C ASP A 111 -17.34 10.52 -1.54
N GLY A 112 -16.11 10.31 -2.02
CA GLY A 112 -15.14 11.39 -2.29
C GLY A 112 -14.34 11.86 -1.05
N ALA A 113 -14.73 11.44 0.15
CA ALA A 113 -14.02 11.69 1.39
C ALA A 113 -13.13 10.49 1.76
N ALA A 114 -11.93 10.76 2.25
CA ALA A 114 -10.96 9.73 2.58
C ALA A 114 -10.57 9.74 4.06
N ILE A 115 -10.39 8.53 4.59
CA ILE A 115 -9.67 8.28 5.83
C ILE A 115 -8.23 7.97 5.48
N VAL A 116 -7.31 8.74 6.03
CA VAL A 116 -5.88 8.44 6.06
C VAL A 116 -5.58 7.77 7.39
N MET A 117 -4.94 6.61 7.34
CA MET A 117 -4.48 5.88 8.52
C MET A 117 -2.94 5.83 8.52
N PRO A 118 -2.27 6.84 9.07
CA PRO A 118 -0.84 6.78 9.32
C PRO A 118 -0.57 5.84 10.50
N GLY A 119 0.68 5.44 10.68
CA GLY A 119 1.09 4.82 11.93
C GLY A 119 2.21 3.82 11.77
N PHE A 120 2.72 3.33 12.90
CA PHE A 120 3.85 2.43 12.94
C PHE A 120 3.52 1.04 12.37
N PRO A 121 4.53 0.30 11.87
CA PRO A 121 4.36 -1.11 11.55
C PRO A 121 3.81 -1.88 12.76
N GLY A 122 2.75 -2.67 12.55
CA GLY A 122 2.14 -3.48 13.61
C GLY A 122 0.92 -2.85 14.28
N ALA A 123 0.61 -1.58 14.01
CA ALA A 123 -0.53 -0.86 14.62
C ALA A 123 -1.94 -1.37 14.20
N GLY A 124 -2.02 -2.38 13.32
CA GLY A 124 -3.29 -2.94 12.83
C GLY A 124 -3.84 -2.32 11.54
N LYS A 125 -3.13 -1.34 10.95
CA LYS A 125 -3.55 -0.61 9.72
C LYS A 125 -4.04 -1.50 8.60
N SER A 126 -3.22 -2.45 8.12
CA SER A 126 -3.58 -3.29 6.98
C SER A 126 -4.76 -4.21 7.26
N THR A 127 -4.92 -4.65 8.52
CA THR A 127 -6.10 -5.41 8.94
C THR A 127 -7.34 -4.54 8.92
N LEU A 128 -7.29 -3.33 9.51
CA LEU A 128 -8.43 -2.40 9.51
C LEU A 128 -8.77 -1.92 8.09
N CYS A 129 -7.76 -1.68 7.26
CA CYS A 129 -7.87 -1.37 5.84
C CYS A 129 -8.61 -2.48 5.09
N ALA A 130 -8.22 -3.75 5.26
CA ALA A 130 -8.93 -4.89 4.69
C ALA A 130 -10.38 -4.98 5.22
N SER A 131 -10.60 -4.77 6.51
CA SER A 131 -11.94 -4.80 7.11
C SER A 131 -12.87 -3.77 6.49
N LEU A 132 -12.42 -2.52 6.36
CA LEU A 132 -13.19 -1.45 5.73
C LEU A 132 -13.43 -1.70 4.23
N ALA A 133 -12.42 -2.21 3.53
CA ALA A 133 -12.52 -2.48 2.09
C ALA A 133 -13.48 -3.64 1.77
N PHE A 134 -13.35 -4.77 2.47
CA PHE A 134 -14.10 -5.99 2.16
C PHE A 134 -15.45 -6.08 2.87
N LEU A 135 -15.57 -5.59 4.10
CA LEU A 135 -16.81 -5.73 4.89
C LEU A 135 -17.71 -4.51 4.79
N GLU A 136 -17.14 -3.33 4.57
CA GLU A 136 -17.86 -2.05 4.52
C GLU A 136 -17.87 -1.44 3.11
N GLY A 137 -17.20 -2.05 2.13
CA GLY A 137 -17.17 -1.56 0.75
C GLY A 137 -16.48 -0.20 0.56
N TRP A 138 -15.61 0.20 1.48
CA TRP A 138 -14.77 1.37 1.26
C TRP A 138 -13.84 1.13 0.07
N ARG A 139 -13.62 2.17 -0.73
CA ARG A 139 -12.69 2.11 -1.86
C ARG A 139 -11.27 2.19 -1.33
N LEU A 140 -10.47 1.15 -1.56
CA LEU A 140 -9.05 1.16 -1.26
C LEU A 140 -8.36 2.15 -2.20
N LEU A 141 -7.67 3.14 -1.64
CA LEU A 141 -6.74 3.97 -2.40
C LEU A 141 -5.32 3.40 -2.29
N SER A 142 -4.88 3.03 -1.08
CA SER A 142 -3.57 2.43 -0.84
C SER A 142 -3.52 1.79 0.55
N ASP A 143 -2.65 0.80 0.76
CA ASP A 143 -2.45 0.17 2.10
C ASP A 143 -1.12 0.58 2.77
N GLU A 144 -0.12 1.00 1.99
CA GLU A 144 1.24 1.21 2.49
C GLU A 144 1.79 2.61 2.19
N LEU A 145 1.32 3.24 1.11
CA LEU A 145 1.82 4.54 0.63
C LEU A 145 0.65 5.51 0.40
N THR A 146 0.53 6.50 1.27
CA THR A 146 -0.35 7.65 1.07
C THR A 146 0.32 8.59 0.07
N VAL A 147 -0.29 8.83 -1.09
CA VAL A 147 0.21 9.73 -2.13
C VAL A 147 -0.69 10.96 -2.17
N LEU A 148 -0.12 12.13 -1.88
CA LEU A 148 -0.80 13.43 -1.91
C LEU A 148 -0.22 14.27 -3.05
N ASP A 149 -1.09 14.78 -3.91
CA ASP A 149 -0.71 15.71 -4.97
C ASP A 149 -0.71 17.15 -4.41
N PRO A 150 0.45 17.84 -4.37
CA PRO A 150 0.54 19.18 -3.80
C PRO A 150 -0.17 20.25 -4.64
N VAL A 151 -0.53 19.96 -5.90
CA VAL A 151 -1.17 20.93 -6.78
C VAL A 151 -2.66 21.13 -6.42
N ASP A 152 -3.38 20.04 -6.19
CA ASP A 152 -4.83 20.08 -5.90
C ASP A 152 -5.18 19.65 -4.46
N GLY A 153 -4.20 19.17 -3.69
CA GLY A 153 -4.37 18.69 -2.31
C GLY A 153 -5.19 17.41 -2.22
N LEU A 154 -5.28 16.62 -3.30
CA LEU A 154 -6.04 15.38 -3.33
C LEU A 154 -5.13 14.15 -3.19
N LEU A 155 -5.69 13.12 -2.60
CA LEU A 155 -5.07 11.80 -2.47
C LEU A 155 -5.18 11.05 -3.78
N VAL A 156 -4.04 10.60 -4.28
CA VAL A 156 -3.91 9.86 -5.53
C VAL A 156 -4.06 8.37 -5.27
N PRO A 157 -5.01 7.66 -5.92
CA PRO A 157 -5.17 6.23 -5.74
C PRO A 157 -3.98 5.44 -6.30
N HIS A 158 -3.55 4.44 -5.55
CA HIS A 158 -2.60 3.40 -5.98
C HIS A 158 -3.00 2.03 -5.38
N PRO A 159 -4.14 1.47 -5.82
CA PRO A 159 -4.86 0.40 -5.10
C PRO A 159 -4.24 -0.98 -5.32
N ARG A 160 -3.01 -1.16 -4.84
CA ARG A 160 -2.28 -2.44 -4.85
C ARG A 160 -2.78 -3.40 -3.77
N PRO A 161 -2.38 -4.69 -3.83
CA PRO A 161 -2.74 -5.68 -2.81
C PRO A 161 -2.37 -5.25 -1.39
N ILE A 162 -3.26 -5.56 -0.45
CA ILE A 162 -3.10 -5.26 0.98
C ILE A 162 -2.07 -6.24 1.55
N SER A 163 -1.05 -5.72 2.24
CA SER A 163 0.06 -6.51 2.79
C SER A 163 -0.28 -7.05 4.18
N LEU A 164 -0.54 -8.34 4.28
CA LEU A 164 -0.95 -9.01 5.52
C LEU A 164 0.20 -9.78 6.16
N LYS A 165 0.21 -9.83 7.49
CA LYS A 165 1.29 -10.45 8.28
C LYS A 165 0.75 -11.27 9.44
N ASN A 166 1.39 -12.40 9.72
CA ASN A 166 1.15 -13.21 10.91
C ASN A 166 -0.35 -13.49 11.16
N ALA A 167 -0.89 -13.12 12.32
CA ALA A 167 -2.28 -13.38 12.69
C ALA A 167 -3.32 -12.72 11.76
N SER A 168 -3.00 -11.56 11.15
CA SER A 168 -3.93 -10.86 10.24
C SER A 168 -4.27 -11.66 8.99
N ILE A 169 -3.42 -12.62 8.61
CA ILE A 169 -3.66 -13.51 7.47
C ILE A 169 -4.94 -14.32 7.67
N ASN A 170 -5.08 -14.94 8.86
CA ASN A 170 -6.24 -15.75 9.17
C ASN A 170 -7.51 -14.90 9.29
N VAL A 171 -7.39 -13.72 9.91
CA VAL A 171 -8.52 -12.78 10.06
C VAL A 171 -9.08 -12.39 8.69
N VAL A 172 -8.24 -11.89 7.79
CA VAL A 172 -8.69 -11.40 6.48
C VAL A 172 -9.08 -12.54 5.55
N SER A 173 -8.50 -13.73 5.69
CA SER A 173 -8.90 -14.90 4.90
C SER A 173 -10.36 -15.32 5.13
N ALA A 174 -10.94 -14.94 6.28
CA ALA A 174 -12.34 -15.20 6.61
C ALA A 174 -13.31 -14.16 6.03
N PHE A 175 -12.81 -13.06 5.45
CA PHE A 175 -13.67 -12.00 4.93
C PHE A 175 -14.28 -12.43 3.58
N PRO A 176 -15.59 -12.20 3.37
CA PRO A 176 -16.23 -12.45 2.09
C PRO A 176 -15.53 -11.69 0.94
N GLY A 177 -15.24 -12.38 -0.15
CA GLY A 177 -14.60 -11.79 -1.32
C GLY A 177 -13.08 -11.54 -1.19
N ALA A 178 -12.50 -11.74 -0.01
CA ALA A 178 -11.05 -11.61 0.17
C ALA A 178 -10.32 -12.76 -0.53
N ARG A 179 -9.46 -12.40 -1.50
CA ARG A 179 -8.66 -13.36 -2.25
C ARG A 179 -7.18 -13.20 -1.91
N LEU A 180 -6.66 -14.13 -1.14
CA LEU A 180 -5.27 -14.11 -0.69
C LEU A 180 -4.39 -14.92 -1.65
N GLY A 181 -3.13 -14.51 -1.76
CA GLY A 181 -2.11 -15.24 -2.51
C GLY A 181 -1.26 -16.18 -1.66
N PRO A 182 -0.15 -16.69 -2.21
CA PRO A 182 0.77 -17.58 -1.51
C PRO A 182 1.31 -16.95 -0.21
N ILE A 183 1.57 -17.81 0.77
CA ILE A 183 2.17 -17.41 2.04
C ILE A 183 3.70 -17.48 1.92
N TYR A 184 4.37 -16.37 2.20
CA TYR A 184 5.83 -16.25 2.20
C TYR A 184 6.34 -16.27 3.64
N ARG A 185 7.09 -17.31 3.98
CA ARG A 185 7.72 -17.51 5.30
C ARG A 185 9.15 -16.94 5.31
N ASP A 186 9.71 -16.80 6.51
CA ASP A 186 11.10 -16.37 6.75
C ASP A 186 11.45 -15.03 6.10
N THR A 187 10.49 -14.10 6.07
CA THR A 187 10.74 -12.73 5.64
C THR A 187 11.22 -11.90 6.84
N ARG A 188 11.90 -10.78 6.58
CA ARG A 188 12.26 -9.80 7.64
C ARG A 188 11.04 -9.26 8.40
N LYS A 189 9.84 -9.36 7.81
CA LYS A 189 8.57 -8.88 8.37
C LYS A 189 7.74 -10.02 8.99
N GLY A 190 8.31 -11.22 9.18
CA GLY A 190 7.60 -12.42 9.65
C GLY A 190 6.97 -13.21 8.49
N THR A 191 5.82 -13.84 8.74
CA THR A 191 5.05 -14.52 7.69
C THR A 191 4.18 -13.50 6.97
N VAL A 192 4.27 -13.42 5.65
CA VAL A 192 3.60 -12.41 4.82
C VAL A 192 2.74 -13.06 3.75
N THR A 193 1.58 -12.49 3.46
CA THR A 193 0.83 -12.71 2.21
C THR A 193 0.21 -11.39 1.76
N HIS A 194 -0.46 -11.41 0.62
CA HIS A 194 -1.22 -10.26 0.13
C HIS A 194 -2.67 -10.65 -0.13
N ALA A 195 -3.60 -9.74 0.18
CA ALA A 195 -4.98 -9.83 -0.27
C ALA A 195 -5.18 -8.95 -1.49
N ALA A 196 -5.82 -9.48 -2.53
CA ALA A 196 -6.09 -8.72 -3.75
C ALA A 196 -6.95 -7.49 -3.47
N SER A 197 -6.58 -6.34 -4.04
CA SER A 197 -7.41 -5.14 -3.96
C SER A 197 -8.82 -5.41 -4.51
N PRO A 198 -9.89 -4.93 -3.86
CA PRO A 198 -11.25 -5.06 -4.40
C PRO A 198 -11.35 -4.52 -5.83
N LEU A 199 -12.13 -5.18 -6.69
CA LEU A 199 -12.24 -4.84 -8.10
C LEU A 199 -12.66 -3.37 -8.31
N GLU A 200 -13.67 -2.91 -7.56
CA GLU A 200 -14.14 -1.53 -7.61
C GLU A 200 -13.03 -0.51 -7.31
N SER A 201 -12.08 -0.85 -6.45
CA SER A 201 -10.94 0.02 -6.15
C SER A 201 -10.00 0.15 -7.32
N GLN A 202 -9.81 -0.93 -8.09
CA GLN A 202 -9.01 -0.94 -9.31
C GLN A 202 -9.70 -0.20 -10.46
N LEU A 203 -11.01 -0.43 -10.66
CA LEU A 203 -11.78 0.22 -11.73
C LEU A 203 -11.86 1.75 -11.55
N ARG A 204 -11.96 2.20 -10.30
CA ARG A 204 -12.07 3.61 -9.91
C ARG A 204 -10.75 4.20 -9.45
N ALA A 205 -9.63 3.67 -9.95
CA ALA A 205 -8.28 4.10 -9.56
C ALA A 205 -7.86 5.48 -10.13
N SER A 206 -8.66 6.05 -11.03
CA SER A 206 -8.49 7.44 -11.48
C SER A 206 -9.20 8.46 -10.57
N GLU A 207 -10.12 8.01 -9.72
CA GLU A 207 -10.90 8.88 -8.84
C GLU A 207 -10.12 9.25 -7.59
N ARG A 208 -9.58 10.47 -7.57
CA ARG A 208 -8.91 11.06 -6.40
C ARG A 208 -9.92 11.32 -5.26
N ALA A 209 -9.42 11.52 -4.05
CA ALA A 209 -10.26 11.80 -2.88
C ALA A 209 -9.63 12.88 -1.98
N ARG A 210 -10.47 13.63 -1.25
CA ARG A 210 -10.00 14.60 -0.26
C ARG A 210 -9.87 13.91 1.11
N ALA A 211 -8.78 14.16 1.82
CA ALA A 211 -8.66 13.73 3.21
C ALA A 211 -9.73 14.44 4.05
N ALA A 212 -10.56 13.67 4.76
CA ALA A 212 -11.55 14.18 5.70
C ALA A 212 -11.24 13.74 7.13
N TRP A 213 -10.59 12.58 7.28
CA TRP A 213 -10.15 12.08 8.58
C TRP A 213 -8.71 11.59 8.54
N VAL A 214 -7.97 11.88 9.60
CA VAL A 214 -6.70 11.22 9.94
C VAL A 214 -6.95 10.39 11.18
N VAL A 215 -6.78 9.07 11.07
CA VAL A 215 -7.03 8.15 12.19
C VAL A 215 -5.76 7.38 12.48
N PHE A 216 -5.29 7.43 13.72
CA PHE A 216 -4.15 6.65 14.19
C PHE A 216 -4.67 5.38 14.88
N PRO A 217 -4.76 4.24 14.14
CA PRO A 217 -5.24 2.99 14.72
C PRO A 217 -4.19 2.40 15.67
N ARG A 218 -4.66 1.81 16.77
CA ARG A 218 -3.87 1.01 17.70
C ARG A 218 -4.65 -0.26 18.05
N PHE A 219 -4.31 -1.35 17.36
CA PHE A 219 -4.89 -2.65 17.67
C PHE A 219 -4.27 -3.25 18.93
N GLU A 220 -5.12 -3.56 19.91
CA GLU A 220 -4.74 -4.23 21.15
C GLU A 220 -5.76 -5.35 21.43
N ALA A 221 -5.37 -6.61 21.26
CA ALA A 221 -6.30 -7.74 21.36
C ALA A 221 -7.08 -7.72 22.69
N GLY A 222 -8.42 -7.63 22.59
CA GLY A 222 -9.32 -7.58 23.75
C GLY A 222 -9.47 -6.22 24.44
N ALA A 223 -8.79 -5.17 23.96
CA ALA A 223 -9.01 -3.81 24.45
C ALA A 223 -10.43 -3.32 24.14
N SER A 224 -10.95 -2.44 24.99
CA SER A 224 -12.21 -1.75 24.71
C SER A 224 -12.02 -0.75 23.57
N LEU A 225 -13.09 -0.53 22.80
CA LEU A 225 -13.13 0.51 21.78
C LEU A 225 -12.98 1.89 22.43
N GLN A 226 -11.99 2.66 21.98
CA GLN A 226 -11.78 4.05 22.38
C GLN A 226 -11.56 4.90 21.13
N VAL A 227 -12.26 6.03 21.07
CA VAL A 227 -12.15 7.03 19.99
C VAL A 227 -11.87 8.36 20.65
N GLU A 228 -10.64 8.85 20.52
CA GLU A 228 -10.21 10.08 21.18
C GLU A 228 -9.81 11.12 20.12
N PRO A 229 -10.35 12.35 20.17
CA PRO A 229 -9.89 13.42 19.31
C PRO A 229 -8.41 13.71 19.54
N LEU A 230 -7.65 13.85 18.46
CA LEU A 230 -6.25 14.27 18.49
C LEU A 230 -6.17 15.69 17.92
N SER A 231 -5.27 16.53 18.45
CA SER A 231 -5.09 17.86 17.84
C SER A 231 -4.45 17.73 16.46
N ARG A 232 -4.78 18.66 15.54
CA ARG A 232 -4.18 18.67 14.20
C ARG A 232 -2.66 18.84 14.25
N VAL A 233 -2.14 19.56 15.25
CA VAL A 233 -0.71 19.80 15.42
C VAL A 233 0.02 18.51 15.81
N GLU A 234 -0.54 17.75 16.75
CA GLU A 234 0.01 16.44 17.14
C GLU A 234 -0.06 15.46 15.97
N ALA A 235 -1.20 15.38 15.29
CA ALA A 235 -1.38 14.54 14.12
C ALA A 235 -0.40 14.89 12.98
N PHE A 236 -0.19 16.19 12.71
CA PHE A 236 0.78 16.67 11.73
C PHE A 236 2.19 16.21 12.08
N THR A 237 2.58 16.35 13.35
CA THR A 237 3.91 15.95 13.83
C THR A 237 4.13 14.45 13.63
N LEU A 238 3.15 13.63 14.03
CA LEU A 238 3.21 12.17 13.87
C LEU A 238 3.29 11.75 12.39
N ILE A 239 2.53 12.39 11.48
CA ILE A 239 2.61 12.08 10.05
C ILE A 239 3.94 12.52 9.46
N SER A 240 4.43 13.71 9.83
CA SER A 240 5.67 14.26 9.31
C SER A 240 6.86 13.34 9.61
N GLU A 241 6.91 12.74 10.80
CA GLU A 241 7.91 11.72 11.17
C GLU A 241 7.82 10.42 10.33
N GLN A 242 6.66 10.15 9.72
CA GLN A 242 6.40 8.98 8.89
C GLN A 242 6.49 9.28 7.37
N SER A 243 6.94 10.47 6.98
CA SER A 243 7.10 10.85 5.58
C SER A 243 8.39 10.27 4.98
N PHE A 244 8.29 9.57 3.84
CA PHE A 244 9.46 9.00 3.16
C PHE A 244 10.30 10.05 2.44
N ASN A 245 9.68 11.19 2.10
CA ASN A 245 10.29 12.23 1.28
C ASN A 245 10.13 13.64 1.86
N GLY A 246 9.82 13.79 3.15
CA GLY A 246 9.63 15.08 3.81
C GLY A 246 10.82 16.03 3.61
N GLU A 247 12.06 15.56 3.85
CA GLU A 247 13.27 16.36 3.61
C GLU A 247 13.56 16.63 2.12
N ARG A 248 13.00 15.81 1.20
CA ARG A 248 13.29 15.88 -0.24
C ARG A 248 12.30 16.72 -1.03
N MET A 249 11.08 16.91 -0.55
CA MET A 249 10.04 17.70 -1.23
C MET A 249 10.16 19.20 -0.98
N GLY A 250 10.84 19.62 0.10
CA GLY A 250 10.99 21.03 0.44
C GLY A 250 9.66 21.72 0.75
N ALA A 251 9.59 23.05 0.56
CA ALA A 251 8.43 23.87 0.92
C ALA A 251 7.09 23.39 0.31
N PRO A 252 7.00 22.98 -0.98
CA PRO A 252 5.73 22.54 -1.57
C PRO A 252 5.11 21.33 -0.86
N GLY A 253 5.94 20.37 -0.41
CA GLY A 253 5.44 19.20 0.32
C GLY A 253 4.92 19.55 1.70
N PHE A 254 5.60 20.48 2.40
CA PHE A 254 5.16 20.98 3.70
C PHE A 254 3.83 21.74 3.58
N GLU A 255 3.73 22.67 2.62
CA GLU A 255 2.52 23.45 2.36
C GLU A 255 1.33 22.54 1.99
N ALA A 256 1.56 21.53 1.15
CA ALA A 256 0.54 20.55 0.80
C ALA A 256 0.07 19.74 2.01
N LEU A 257 0.99 19.33 2.90
CA LEU A 257 0.62 18.64 4.12
C LEU A 257 -0.19 19.55 5.04
N CYS A 258 0.22 20.81 5.24
CA CYS A 258 -0.56 21.80 5.99
C CYS A 258 -1.97 21.97 5.41
N ALA A 259 -2.08 22.15 4.09
CA ALA A 259 -3.36 22.29 3.40
C ALA A 259 -4.24 21.04 3.52
N MET A 260 -3.66 19.83 3.58
CA MET A 260 -4.41 18.60 3.85
C MET A 260 -5.03 18.62 5.25
N PHE A 261 -4.35 19.21 6.23
CA PHE A 261 -4.87 19.35 7.59
C PHE A 261 -5.92 20.47 7.75
N ASP A 262 -6.10 21.33 6.75
CA ASP A 262 -7.15 22.35 6.73
C ASP A 262 -8.53 21.70 6.51
N GLY A 263 -9.20 21.39 7.63
CA GLY A 263 -10.54 20.80 7.63
C GLY A 263 -10.58 19.29 7.85
N VAL A 264 -9.42 18.67 8.13
CA VAL A 264 -9.36 17.25 8.53
C VAL A 264 -9.66 17.11 10.02
N ALA A 265 -10.44 16.09 10.39
CA ALA A 265 -10.62 15.69 11.77
C ALA A 265 -9.62 14.58 12.14
N CYS A 266 -9.00 14.68 13.31
CA CYS A 266 -7.93 13.78 13.72
C CYS A 266 -8.35 12.99 14.96
N TYR A 267 -8.06 11.69 14.96
CA TYR A 267 -8.43 10.78 16.05
C TYR A 267 -7.37 9.72 16.31
N GLU A 268 -7.25 9.33 17.58
CA GLU A 268 -6.71 8.03 17.95
C GLU A 268 -7.84 7.01 18.06
N LEU A 269 -7.58 5.80 17.58
CA LEU A 269 -8.55 4.69 17.61
C LEU A 269 -7.90 3.46 18.24
N VAL A 270 -8.29 3.15 19.48
CA VAL A 270 -7.89 1.90 20.17
C VAL A 270 -9.01 0.89 20.02
N TYR A 271 -8.68 -0.33 19.61
CA TYR A 271 -9.70 -1.36 19.34
C TYR A 271 -9.15 -2.77 19.53
N GLY A 272 -10.02 -3.67 20.00
CA GLY A 272 -9.67 -5.06 20.31
C GLY A 272 -10.14 -6.11 19.30
N SER A 273 -11.01 -5.74 18.36
CA SER A 273 -11.55 -6.66 17.36
C SER A 273 -11.82 -5.98 16.01
N THR A 274 -12.03 -6.79 14.97
CA THR A 274 -12.45 -6.28 13.65
C THR A 274 -13.75 -5.48 13.74
N GLN A 275 -14.74 -5.94 14.52
CA GLN A 275 -16.01 -5.23 14.69
C GLN A 275 -15.80 -3.87 15.38
N ASP A 276 -14.97 -3.82 16.43
CA ASP A 276 -14.68 -2.58 17.15
C ASP A 276 -13.99 -1.55 16.24
N GLY A 277 -13.00 -1.97 15.46
CA GLY A 277 -12.31 -1.08 14.53
C GLY A 277 -13.26 -0.47 13.49
N ILE A 278 -14.18 -1.26 12.94
CA ILE A 278 -15.23 -0.76 12.03
C ILE A 278 -16.19 0.19 12.76
N ALA A 279 -16.63 -0.15 13.97
CA ALA A 279 -17.53 0.67 14.76
C ALA A 279 -16.91 2.03 15.11
N GLY A 280 -15.63 2.05 15.51
CA GLY A 280 -14.89 3.28 15.77
C GLY A 280 -14.76 4.18 14.54
N VAL A 281 -14.46 3.59 13.37
CA VAL A 281 -14.44 4.35 12.11
C VAL A 281 -15.81 4.94 11.78
N ARG A 282 -16.90 4.19 11.99
CA ARG A 282 -18.26 4.71 11.80
C ARG A 282 -18.58 5.87 12.75
N GLN A 283 -18.15 5.77 14.02
CA GLN A 283 -18.31 6.85 14.99
C GLN A 283 -17.56 8.12 14.54
N ILE A 284 -16.33 7.97 14.05
CA ILE A 284 -15.50 9.08 13.54
C ILE A 284 -16.15 9.75 12.31
N CYS A 285 -16.75 8.97 11.41
CA CYS A 285 -17.36 9.51 10.19
C CYS A 285 -18.72 10.19 10.44
N ALA A 286 -19.34 9.97 11.60
CA ALA A 286 -20.64 10.51 11.95
C ALA A 286 -20.57 11.84 12.73
N SER A 287 -19.38 12.22 13.21
CA SER A 287 -19.12 13.48 13.92
C SER A 287 -18.77 14.62 12.96
#